data_AF-V7PS47-F1
#
_entry.id   AF-V7PS47-F1
#
_cell.length_a   1.000
_cell.length_b   1.000
_cell.length_c   1.000
_cell.angle_alpha   90.00
_cell.angle_beta   90.00
_cell.angle_gamma   90.00
#
_symmetry.space_group_name_H-M   'P 1'
#
loop_
_entity.id
_entity.type
_entity.pdbx_description
1 polymer ?
#
loop_
_entity_poly.entity_id
_entity_poly.type
_entity_poly.pdbx_seq_one_letter_code
_entity_poly.pdbx_strand_id
1 'polypeptide(L)'
;MKTCILLFFLCKNILAYVLNRNAPINFTINKNTVRNIINKRDSLLLAHTNKNFRKLGRDRSQRRALLRALTTSVLRHGKIITTEAKAKEARRKVDRIITYAKKHFNNKQYSYRLIANYIYDRELALNIVKQAPIKYKERNGGYTKIKLLPKSRKGDAARMASLELV
;
A
#
# COMPACT_ATOMS: atom_id res chain seq x y z
N MET A 1 -37.87 -4.47 -47.34
CA MET A 1 -37.00 -3.85 -46.30
C MET A 1 -37.76 -3.30 -45.07
N LYS A 2 -39.03 -2.88 -45.18
CA LYS A 2 -39.80 -2.32 -44.05
C LYS A 2 -40.30 -3.34 -43.01
N THR A 3 -40.54 -4.59 -43.42
CA THR A 3 -41.01 -5.68 -42.53
C THR A 3 -39.94 -6.19 -41.57
N CYS A 4 -38.66 -6.25 -41.98
CA CYS A 4 -37.56 -6.65 -41.10
C CYS A 4 -37.28 -5.65 -39.98
N ILE A 5 -37.54 -4.36 -40.22
CA ILE A 5 -37.35 -3.30 -39.23
C ILE A 5 -38.39 -3.43 -38.11
N LEU A 6 -39.66 -3.64 -38.46
CA LEU A 6 -40.74 -3.91 -37.50
C LEU A 6 -40.49 -5.18 -36.67
N LEU A 7 -39.99 -6.25 -37.31
CA LEU A 7 -39.63 -7.48 -36.61
C LEU A 7 -38.47 -7.27 -35.63
N PHE A 8 -37.49 -6.42 -35.97
CA PHE A 8 -36.39 -6.05 -35.08
C PHE A 8 -36.85 -5.24 -33.86
N PHE A 9 -37.82 -4.34 -34.03
CA PHE A 9 -38.41 -3.57 -32.93
C PHE A 9 -39.31 -4.43 -32.03
N LEU A 10 -40.09 -5.35 -32.60
CA LEU A 10 -40.88 -6.30 -31.82
C LEU A 10 -39.97 -7.27 -31.04
N CYS A 11 -38.92 -7.81 -31.64
CA CYS A 11 -37.98 -8.69 -30.95
C CYS A 11 -37.22 -7.97 -29.83
N LYS A 12 -36.81 -6.71 -30.02
CA LYS A 12 -36.19 -5.90 -28.96
C LYS A 12 -37.12 -5.67 -27.78
N ASN A 13 -38.39 -5.37 -28.03
CA ASN A 13 -39.39 -5.14 -26.98
C ASN A 13 -39.75 -6.44 -26.24
N ILE A 14 -39.90 -7.55 -26.95
CA ILE A 14 -40.17 -8.87 -26.35
C ILE A 14 -38.98 -9.34 -25.52
N LEU A 15 -37.74 -9.17 -26.01
CA LEU A 15 -36.53 -9.53 -25.27
C LEU A 15 -36.36 -8.67 -24.00
N ALA A 16 -36.66 -7.37 -24.08
CA ALA A 16 -36.66 -6.48 -22.92
C ALA A 16 -37.74 -6.86 -21.89
N TYR A 17 -38.92 -7.27 -22.36
CA TYR A 17 -40.02 -7.72 -21.50
C TYR A 17 -39.68 -9.04 -20.77
N VAL A 18 -39.06 -10.00 -21.46
CA VAL A 18 -38.64 -11.29 -20.89
C VAL A 18 -37.48 -11.11 -19.89
N LEU A 19 -36.51 -10.24 -20.19
CA LEU A 19 -35.41 -9.94 -19.27
C LEU A 19 -35.89 -9.24 -17.99
N ASN A 20 -36.96 -8.43 -18.06
CA ASN A 20 -37.51 -7.73 -16.90
C ASN A 20 -38.41 -8.62 -16.02
N ARG A 21 -38.96 -9.72 -16.56
CA ARG A 21 -39.72 -10.73 -15.80
C ARG A 21 -38.83 -11.70 -15.01
N ASN A 22 -37.61 -11.95 -15.49
CA ASN A 22 -36.68 -12.94 -14.92
C ASN A 22 -35.54 -12.32 -14.08
N ALA A 23 -35.51 -10.99 -13.94
CA ALA A 23 -34.57 -10.34 -13.06
C ALA A 23 -35.00 -10.56 -11.60
N PRO A 24 -34.18 -11.19 -10.74
CA PRO A 24 -34.47 -11.27 -9.33
C PRO A 24 -34.59 -9.85 -8.76
N ILE A 25 -35.75 -9.61 -8.16
CA ILE A 25 -36.13 -8.38 -7.49
C ILE A 25 -35.06 -8.07 -6.43
N ASN A 26 -34.47 -6.88 -6.54
CA ASN A 26 -33.48 -6.27 -5.64
C ASN A 26 -32.02 -6.75 -5.77
N PHE A 27 -31.39 -6.53 -6.93
CA PHE A 27 -29.98 -6.12 -6.94
C PHE A 27 -29.90 -4.61 -7.08
N THR A 28 -30.46 -3.89 -6.11
CA THR A 28 -30.17 -2.47 -5.91
C THR A 28 -28.71 -2.42 -5.49
N ILE A 29 -27.80 -2.32 -6.46
CA ILE A 29 -26.41 -2.00 -6.18
C ILE A 29 -26.44 -0.61 -5.54
N ASN A 30 -26.45 -0.59 -4.21
CA ASN A 30 -26.44 0.64 -3.47
C ASN A 30 -25.20 1.42 -3.93
N LYS A 31 -25.40 2.61 -4.51
CA LYS A 31 -24.29 3.45 -4.99
C LYS A 31 -23.30 3.73 -3.86
N ASN A 32 -23.73 3.65 -2.60
CA ASN A 32 -22.86 3.73 -1.43
C ASN A 32 -22.09 2.42 -1.16
N THR A 33 -22.59 1.21 -1.48
CA THR A 33 -21.76 -0.01 -1.46
C THR A 33 -20.71 0.02 -2.57
N VAL A 34 -21.03 0.46 -3.78
CA VAL A 34 -20.02 0.62 -4.85
C VAL A 34 -19.01 1.71 -4.52
N ARG A 35 -19.45 2.86 -4.01
CA ARG A 35 -18.53 3.88 -3.47
C ARG A 35 -17.69 3.33 -2.32
N ASN A 36 -18.25 2.52 -1.42
CA ASN A 36 -17.49 1.90 -0.34
C ASN A 36 -16.49 0.85 -0.85
N ILE A 37 -16.80 0.09 -1.91
CA ILE A 37 -15.87 -0.84 -2.56
C ILE A 37 -14.75 -0.08 -3.30
N ILE A 38 -15.08 1.03 -3.97
CA ILE A 38 -14.13 1.91 -4.67
C ILE A 38 -13.29 2.74 -3.69
N ASN A 39 -13.85 3.12 -2.53
CA ASN A 39 -13.16 3.81 -1.44
C ASN A 39 -12.39 2.86 -0.50
N LYS A 40 -12.63 1.54 -0.62
CA LYS A 40 -11.77 0.48 -0.09
C LYS A 40 -10.57 0.21 -1.00
N ARG A 41 -10.22 1.14 -1.90
CA ARG A 41 -8.83 1.27 -2.36
C ARG A 41 -8.02 1.48 -1.10
N ASP A 42 -7.34 0.44 -0.64
CA ASP A 42 -6.34 0.47 0.42
C ASP A 42 -5.55 1.77 0.33
N SER A 43 -5.97 2.78 1.08
CA SER A 43 -5.36 4.12 1.12
C SER A 43 -4.00 4.07 1.84
N LEU A 44 -3.40 2.90 1.92
CA LEU A 44 -2.88 2.45 3.18
C LEU A 44 -1.36 2.24 3.12
N LEU A 45 -0.70 2.45 1.97
CA LEU A 45 0.75 2.72 1.92
C LEU A 45 1.09 4.22 2.01
N LEU A 46 0.22 5.07 1.45
CA LEU A 46 0.51 6.47 1.14
C LEU A 46 -0.28 7.50 1.96
N ALA A 47 -1.39 7.13 2.60
CA ALA A 47 -2.15 8.12 3.36
C ALA A 47 -1.40 8.56 4.61
N HIS A 48 -1.13 9.86 4.65
CA HIS A 48 -0.74 10.61 5.84
C HIS A 48 -1.95 10.95 6.72
N THR A 49 -3.10 10.29 6.57
CA THR A 49 -4.32 10.62 7.34
C THR A 49 -4.36 9.97 8.72
N ASN A 50 -3.36 9.17 9.09
CA ASN A 50 -3.24 8.71 10.48
C ASN A 50 -2.93 9.91 11.38
N LYS A 51 -3.84 10.27 12.29
CA LYS A 51 -3.72 11.37 13.25
C LYS A 51 -2.42 11.33 14.10
N ASN A 52 -1.77 10.17 14.20
CA ASN A 52 -0.62 9.89 15.07
C ASN A 52 0.73 9.72 14.33
N PHE A 53 1.18 10.70 13.55
CA PHE A 53 2.54 10.74 12.99
C PHE A 53 3.35 11.93 13.52
N ARG A 54 4.68 11.78 13.61
CA ARG A 54 5.57 12.91 13.89
C ARG A 54 5.73 13.80 12.66
N LYS A 55 5.66 15.12 12.85
CA LYS A 55 5.88 16.12 11.78
C LYS A 55 7.34 16.23 11.32
N LEU A 56 8.30 15.78 12.14
CA LEU A 56 9.75 15.80 11.84
C LEU A 56 10.31 17.19 11.43
N GLY A 57 9.62 18.26 11.83
CA GLY A 57 9.95 19.65 11.47
C GLY A 57 9.94 19.93 9.97
N ARG A 58 9.11 19.22 9.18
CA ARG A 58 9.07 19.35 7.71
C ARG A 58 7.65 19.46 7.21
N ASP A 59 7.49 20.15 6.07
CA ASP A 59 6.24 20.12 5.31
C ASP A 59 5.87 18.69 4.88
N ARG A 60 4.60 18.46 4.57
CA ARG A 60 4.05 17.19 4.09
C ARG A 60 4.84 16.61 2.92
N SER A 61 5.16 17.43 1.91
CA SER A 61 5.87 17.00 0.69
C SER A 61 7.29 16.51 1.01
N GLN A 62 8.06 17.33 1.71
CA GLN A 62 9.43 17.06 2.13
C GLN A 62 9.52 15.85 3.06
N ARG A 63 8.59 15.74 4.01
CA ARG A 63 8.53 14.60 4.94
C ARG A 63 8.24 13.30 4.21
N ARG A 64 7.34 13.32 3.22
CA ARG A 64 7.04 12.13 2.39
C ARG A 64 8.29 11.68 1.63
N ALA A 65 9.02 12.61 1.03
CA ALA A 65 10.28 12.32 0.33
C ALA A 65 11.34 11.75 1.29
N LEU A 66 11.51 12.36 2.47
CA LEU A 66 12.44 11.87 3.50
C LEU A 66 12.13 10.44 3.93
N LEU A 67 10.88 10.14 4.27
CA LEU A 67 10.48 8.79 4.70
C LEU A 67 10.63 7.77 3.57
N ARG A 68 10.34 8.17 2.33
CA ARG A 68 10.56 7.34 1.15
C ARG A 68 12.03 6.99 0.96
N ALA A 69 12.92 7.97 1.11
CA ALA A 69 14.37 7.77 1.00
C ALA A 69 14.91 6.87 2.11
N LEU A 70 14.53 7.11 3.37
CA LEU A 70 14.94 6.28 4.51
C LEU A 70 14.45 4.83 4.37
N THR A 71 13.19 4.65 3.97
CA THR A 71 12.60 3.32 3.77
C THR A 71 13.33 2.55 2.66
N THR A 72 13.61 3.22 1.54
CA THR A 72 14.39 2.64 0.43
C THR A 72 15.78 2.23 0.91
N SER A 73 16.44 3.09 1.69
CA SER A 73 17.80 2.84 2.20
C SER A 73 17.84 1.63 3.16
N VAL A 74 16.86 1.52 4.07
CA VAL A 74 16.75 0.36 4.98
C VAL A 74 16.57 -0.93 4.20
N LEU A 75 15.68 -0.93 3.21
CA LEU A 75 15.38 -2.12 2.42
C LEU A 75 16.55 -2.55 1.53
N ARG A 76 17.32 -1.58 1.02
CA ARG A 76 18.50 -1.84 0.20
C ARG A 76 19.69 -2.36 1.01
N HIS A 77 20.01 -1.71 2.12
CA HIS A 77 21.23 -1.99 2.89
C HIS A 77 20.99 -2.93 4.09
N GLY A 78 19.74 -3.20 4.45
CA GLY A 78 19.36 -3.96 5.63
C GLY A 78 19.51 -3.20 6.95
N LYS A 79 20.40 -2.22 7.03
CA LYS A 79 20.67 -1.41 8.23
C LYS A 79 20.97 0.03 7.87
N ILE A 80 20.41 0.96 8.64
CA ILE A 80 20.78 2.39 8.57
C ILE A 80 20.94 2.98 9.97
N ILE A 81 21.71 4.06 10.07
CA ILE A 81 21.83 4.87 11.29
C ILE A 81 21.17 6.23 11.02
N THR A 82 20.22 6.62 11.87
CA THR A 82 19.50 7.89 11.74
C THR A 82 19.09 8.43 13.11
N THR A 83 18.36 9.53 13.17
CA THR A 83 17.85 10.03 14.46
C THR A 83 16.70 9.15 14.95
N GLU A 84 16.54 9.02 16.26
CA GLU A 84 15.51 8.17 16.87
C GLU A 84 14.11 8.48 16.32
N ALA A 85 13.78 9.76 16.17
CA ALA A 85 12.49 10.20 15.65
C ALA A 85 12.26 9.76 14.19
N LYS A 86 13.29 9.85 13.34
CA LYS A 86 13.23 9.41 11.94
C LYS A 86 13.13 7.89 11.86
N ALA A 87 13.91 7.17 12.67
CA ALA A 87 13.88 5.72 12.74
C ALA A 87 12.49 5.18 13.09
N LYS A 88 11.83 5.75 14.11
CA LYS A 88 10.48 5.34 14.54
C LYS A 88 9.42 5.51 13.45
N GLU A 89 9.50 6.58 12.65
CA GLU A 89 8.56 6.78 11.54
C GLU A 89 8.90 5.92 10.32
N ALA A 90 10.18 5.76 9.99
CA ALA A 90 10.62 4.89 8.89
C ALA A 90 10.24 3.42 9.16
N ARG A 91 10.36 2.96 10.42
CA ARG A 91 9.93 1.64 10.89
C ARG A 91 8.54 1.27 10.42
N ARG A 92 7.58 2.17 10.64
CA ARG A 92 6.16 1.97 10.29
C ARG A 92 5.97 1.75 8.79
N LYS A 93 6.79 2.39 7.96
CA LYS A 93 6.73 2.26 6.50
C LYS A 93 7.39 0.97 6.02
N VAL A 94 8.58 0.65 6.55
CA VAL A 94 9.29 -0.60 6.25
C VAL A 94 8.43 -1.81 6.63
N ASP A 95 7.91 -1.86 7.86
CA ASP A 95 7.12 -2.98 8.33
C ASP A 95 5.87 -3.19 7.47
N ARG A 96 5.25 -2.09 7.06
CA ARG A 96 4.06 -2.12 6.21
C ARG A 96 4.36 -2.67 4.81
N ILE A 97 5.49 -2.28 4.20
CA ILE A 97 5.91 -2.81 2.90
C ILE A 97 6.09 -4.32 2.97
N ILE A 98 6.75 -4.82 4.03
CA ILE A 98 6.97 -6.26 4.22
C ILE A 98 5.64 -6.99 4.44
N THR A 99 4.73 -6.43 5.24
CA THR A 99 3.37 -6.98 5.40
C THR A 99 2.62 -7.08 4.07
N TYR A 100 2.71 -6.07 3.20
CA TYR A 100 2.06 -6.12 1.88
C TYR A 100 2.65 -7.20 0.99
N ALA A 101 3.97 -7.30 0.94
CA ALA A 101 4.65 -8.34 0.18
C ALA A 101 4.20 -9.75 0.63
N LYS A 102 4.09 -9.96 1.96
CA LYS A 102 3.62 -11.23 2.54
C LYS A 102 2.13 -11.48 2.30
N LYS A 103 1.26 -10.50 2.54
CA LYS A 103 -0.20 -10.63 2.43
C LYS A 103 -0.65 -10.99 1.02
N HIS A 104 0.00 -10.43 0.01
CA HIS A 104 -0.36 -10.64 -1.40
C HIS A 104 0.61 -11.58 -2.11
N PHE A 105 1.08 -12.64 -1.42
CA PHE A 105 1.97 -13.64 -2.02
C PHE A 105 1.37 -14.31 -3.27
N ASN A 106 0.05 -14.57 -3.25
CA ASN A 106 -0.67 -15.16 -4.38
C ASN A 106 -0.85 -14.18 -5.55
N ASN A 107 -0.76 -12.86 -5.29
CA ASN A 107 -0.88 -11.80 -6.31
C ASN A 107 0.34 -10.88 -6.27
N LYS A 108 1.46 -11.41 -6.74
CA LYS A 108 2.77 -10.72 -6.77
C LYS A 108 2.74 -9.44 -7.60
N GLN A 109 1.95 -9.41 -8.68
CA GLN A 109 1.84 -8.23 -9.54
C GLN A 109 1.18 -7.05 -8.80
N TYR A 110 0.13 -7.33 -8.02
CA TYR A 110 -0.54 -6.31 -7.22
C TYR A 110 0.38 -5.72 -6.14
N SER A 111 1.08 -6.57 -5.37
CA SER A 111 2.03 -6.11 -4.35
C SER A 111 3.19 -5.33 -4.97
N TYR A 112 3.75 -5.81 -6.08
CA TYR A 112 4.81 -5.11 -6.80
C TYR A 112 4.37 -3.69 -7.20
N ARG A 113 3.21 -3.51 -7.81
CA ARG A 113 2.70 -2.17 -8.21
C ARG A 113 2.59 -1.22 -7.02
N LEU A 114 2.06 -1.70 -5.89
CA LEU A 114 1.94 -0.88 -4.67
C LEU A 114 3.31 -0.48 -4.11
N ILE A 115 4.25 -1.42 -4.05
CA ILE A 115 5.58 -1.21 -3.49
C ILE A 115 6.42 -0.32 -4.42
N ALA A 116 6.40 -0.57 -5.73
CA ALA A 116 7.12 0.21 -6.73
C ALA A 116 6.60 1.66 -6.84
N ASN A 117 5.32 1.90 -6.55
CA ASN A 117 4.80 3.26 -6.45
C ASN A 117 5.37 4.04 -5.25
N TYR A 118 5.84 3.34 -4.21
CA TYR A 118 6.39 3.96 -3.02
C TYR A 118 7.91 3.98 -3.01
N ILE A 119 8.63 2.93 -3.38
CA ILE A 119 10.09 2.87 -3.34
C ILE A 119 10.68 3.60 -4.56
N TYR A 120 11.92 4.10 -4.49
CA TYR A 120 12.57 4.72 -5.66
C TYR A 120 13.06 3.69 -6.68
N ASP A 121 13.55 2.56 -6.19
CA ASP A 121 14.13 1.48 -6.99
C ASP A 121 13.10 0.37 -7.30
N ARG A 122 12.94 0.09 -8.59
CA ARG A 122 12.03 -0.96 -9.10
C ARG A 122 12.59 -2.36 -8.91
N GLU A 123 13.89 -2.54 -9.05
CA GLU A 123 14.53 -3.84 -8.88
C GLU A 123 14.44 -4.29 -7.42
N LEU A 124 14.73 -3.38 -6.50
CA LEU A 124 14.53 -3.61 -5.07
C LEU A 124 13.08 -3.99 -4.75
N ALA A 125 12.10 -3.33 -5.34
CA ALA A 125 10.69 -3.67 -5.15
C ALA A 125 10.37 -5.10 -5.60
N LEU A 126 10.92 -5.54 -6.74
CA LEU A 126 10.79 -6.91 -7.23
C LEU A 126 11.43 -7.92 -6.26
N ASN A 127 12.63 -7.62 -5.77
CA ASN A 127 13.36 -8.47 -4.84
C ASN A 127 12.62 -8.63 -3.52
N ILE A 128 12.03 -7.56 -2.98
CA ILE A 128 11.22 -7.60 -1.76
C ILE A 128 10.00 -8.53 -1.95
N VAL A 129 9.28 -8.40 -3.06
CA VAL A 129 8.09 -9.23 -3.32
C VAL A 129 8.45 -10.72 -3.42
N LYS A 130 9.63 -11.04 -3.97
CA LYS A 130 10.12 -12.41 -4.07
C LYS A 130 10.61 -12.96 -2.73
N GLN A 131 11.42 -12.20 -2.00
CA GLN A 131 12.17 -12.69 -0.84
C GLN A 131 11.41 -12.55 0.49
N ALA A 132 10.66 -11.47 0.70
CA ALA A 132 10.04 -11.18 2.00
C ALA A 132 9.06 -12.27 2.48
N PRO A 133 8.21 -12.87 1.63
CA PRO A 133 7.29 -13.93 2.05
C PRO A 133 8.01 -15.20 2.53
N ILE A 134 9.18 -15.49 1.95
CA ILE A 134 10.04 -16.62 2.32
C ILE A 134 10.75 -16.30 3.64
N LYS A 135 11.45 -15.16 3.70
CA LYS A 135 12.26 -14.76 4.86
C LYS A 135 11.44 -14.57 6.14
N TYR A 136 10.23 -14.00 6.03
CA TYR A 136 9.38 -13.66 7.17
C TYR A 136 8.12 -14.52 7.27
N LYS A 137 8.17 -15.78 6.79
CA LYS A 137 7.02 -16.69 6.78
C LYS A 137 6.41 -16.87 8.18
N GLU A 138 7.25 -17.17 9.17
CA GLU A 138 6.83 -17.47 10.54
C GLU A 138 6.47 -16.22 11.35
N ARG A 139 6.97 -15.05 10.95
CA ARG A 139 6.84 -13.82 11.73
C ARG A 139 5.57 -13.05 11.36
N ASN A 140 4.68 -12.82 12.32
CA ASN A 140 3.44 -12.06 12.09
C ASN A 140 3.63 -10.53 12.04
N GLY A 141 4.75 -10.01 12.53
CA GLY A 141 5.05 -8.57 12.52
C GLY A 141 6.38 -8.20 13.17
N GLY A 142 6.67 -6.91 13.23
CA GLY A 142 7.90 -6.39 13.82
C GLY A 142 9.14 -6.87 13.06
N TYR A 143 9.20 -6.57 11.77
CA TYR A 143 10.30 -6.96 10.87
C TYR A 143 11.54 -6.10 11.04
N THR A 144 11.42 -5.02 11.81
CA THR A 144 12.48 -4.05 12.05
C THR A 144 12.80 -3.86 13.53
N LYS A 145 14.10 -3.89 13.84
CA LYS A 145 14.64 -3.59 15.17
C LYS A 145 15.20 -2.17 15.18
N ILE A 146 14.87 -1.41 16.22
CA ILE A 146 15.46 -0.10 16.52
C ILE A 146 16.38 -0.30 17.72
N LYS A 147 17.65 0.04 17.57
CA LYS A 147 18.63 0.07 18.67
C LYS A 147 19.09 1.50 18.88
N LEU A 148 18.97 2.01 20.10
CA LEU A 148 19.55 3.31 20.44
C LEU A 148 21.07 3.20 20.43
N LEU A 149 21.72 4.21 19.86
CA LEU A 149 23.17 4.31 19.91
C LEU A 149 23.59 4.97 21.24
N PRO A 150 24.74 4.57 21.82
CA PRO A 150 25.17 5.12 23.11
C PRO A 150 25.55 6.60 23.00
N LYS A 151 26.07 7.01 21.85
CA LYS A 151 26.53 8.37 21.61
C LYS A 151 25.49 9.17 20.82
N SER A 152 25.14 10.34 21.33
CA SER A 152 24.39 11.36 20.58
C SER A 152 25.26 11.99 19.50
N ARG A 153 24.62 12.54 18.46
CA ARG A 153 25.34 13.24 17.40
C ARG A 153 26.12 14.43 17.96
N LYS A 154 27.37 14.60 17.51
CA LYS A 154 28.23 15.74 17.90
C LYS A 154 27.66 17.02 17.27
N GLY A 155 27.55 18.09 18.06
CA GLY A 155 27.03 19.39 17.63
C GLY A 155 25.60 19.65 18.09
N ASP A 156 24.62 18.91 17.57
CA ASP A 156 23.20 19.12 17.87
C ASP A 156 22.65 18.21 19.00
N ALA A 157 23.52 17.38 19.60
CA ALA A 157 23.18 16.40 20.63
C ALA A 157 21.97 15.48 20.28
N ALA A 158 21.68 15.30 19.00
CA ALA A 158 20.51 14.54 18.58
C ALA A 158 20.66 13.05 18.91
N ARG A 159 19.64 12.45 19.53
CA ARG A 159 19.60 11.01 19.83
C ARG A 159 19.62 10.19 18.54
N MET A 160 20.63 9.34 18.40
CA MET A 160 20.84 8.49 17.24
C MET A 160 20.33 7.07 17.51
N ALA A 161 19.87 6.39 16.45
CA ALA A 161 19.40 5.02 16.50
C ALA A 161 19.73 4.28 15.20
N SER A 162 20.07 3.00 15.34
CA SER A 162 20.16 2.04 14.23
C SER A 162 18.78 1.46 13.95
N LEU A 163 18.37 1.43 12.68
CA LEU A 163 17.17 0.74 12.19
C LEU A 163 17.63 -0.44 11.32
N GLU A 164 17.34 -1.65 11.77
CA GLU A 164 17.82 -2.91 11.22
C GLU A 164 16.64 -3.80 10.81
N LEU A 165 16.73 -4.44 9.64
CA LEU A 165 15.88 -5.58 9.29
C LEU A 165 16.30 -6.79 10.13
N VAL A 166 15.31 -7.55 10.59
CA VAL A 166 15.54 -8.83 11.28
C VAL A 166 15.80 -9.95 10.28
#